data_AF-A0A370EZ82-F1
#
_entry.id   AF-A0A370EZ82-F1
#
_cell.length_a   1.000
_cell.length_b   1.000
_cell.length_c   1.000
_cell.angle_alpha   90.00
_cell.angle_beta   90.00
_cell.angle_gamma   90.00
#
_symmetry.space_group_name_H-M   'P 1'
#
loop_
_entity.id
_entity.type
_entity.pdbx_description
1 polymer ?
#
loop_
_entity_poly.entity_id
_entity_poly.type
_entity_poly.pdbx_seq_one_letter_code
_entity_poly.pdbx_strand_id
1 'polypeptide(L)'
;MKNFILLLVVIFFTSCTTYLTVTLEKEVILYKTKKKNDSLHVIPANTQVYLSKRNKKYRRIKYDNYYGWVINPIYTESVNEVKTTTSTSSYQTKSNNMSSGGSVHVKGYTRKDGTYVRPHTRSRSKKH
;
A
#
# COMPACT_ATOMS: atom_id res chain seq x y z
N MET A 1 -23.63 18.03 36.66
CA MET A 1 -23.41 17.05 35.58
C MET A 1 -22.39 17.55 34.54
N LYS A 2 -21.26 18.12 34.97
CA LYS A 2 -20.28 18.75 34.06
C LYS A 2 -19.03 17.88 33.84
N ASN A 3 -18.79 16.93 34.76
CA ASN A 3 -17.62 16.05 34.74
C ASN A 3 -17.81 14.82 33.83
N PHE A 4 -19.05 14.43 33.52
CA PHE A 4 -19.34 13.35 32.56
C PHE A 4 -19.13 13.76 31.09
N ILE A 5 -19.34 15.05 30.76
CA ILE A 5 -19.09 15.58 29.41
C ILE A 5 -17.59 15.53 29.08
N LEU A 6 -16.73 15.78 30.07
CA LEU A 6 -15.28 15.72 29.89
C LEU A 6 -14.81 14.29 29.55
N LEU A 7 -15.42 13.27 30.15
CA LEU A 7 -15.07 11.86 29.91
C LEU A 7 -15.54 11.38 28.52
N LEU A 8 -16.66 11.91 28.02
CA LEU A 8 -17.19 11.62 26.69
C LEU A 8 -16.31 12.21 25.57
N VAL A 9 -15.71 13.39 25.77
CA VAL A 9 -14.80 14.02 24.81
C VAL A 9 -13.49 13.24 24.64
N VAL A 10 -13.00 12.57 25.70
CA VAL A 10 -11.75 11.79 25.64
C VAL A 10 -11.86 10.55 24.75
N ILE A 11 -13.05 9.95 24.64
CA ILE A 11 -13.27 8.71 23.89
C ILE A 11 -13.31 8.96 22.37
N PHE A 12 -13.73 10.14 21.92
CA PHE A 12 -13.79 10.45 20.48
C PHE A 12 -12.41 10.63 19.82
N PHE A 13 -11.33 10.78 20.58
CA PHE A 13 -9.98 10.98 20.03
C PHE A 13 -9.13 9.71 19.91
N THR A 14 -9.62 8.55 20.39
CA THR A 14 -8.88 7.29 20.23
C THR A 14 -9.11 6.72 18.83
N SER A 15 -8.51 7.36 17.82
CA SER A 15 -8.51 6.81 16.46
C SER A 15 -7.68 5.52 16.43
N CYS A 16 -8.38 4.37 16.43
CA CYS A 16 -7.73 3.07 16.29
C CYS A 16 -7.13 2.99 14.87
N THR A 17 -5.81 3.11 14.77
CA THR A 17 -5.10 2.96 13.49
C THR A 17 -4.71 1.51 13.33
N THR A 18 -5.31 0.83 12.36
CA THR A 18 -5.01 -0.56 12.04
C THR A 18 -3.74 -0.64 11.18
N TYR A 19 -2.79 -1.47 11.60
CA TYR A 19 -1.55 -1.75 10.87
C TYR A 19 -1.60 -3.16 10.26
N LEU A 20 -0.91 -3.32 9.14
CA LEU A 20 -0.62 -4.58 8.47
C LEU A 20 0.86 -4.88 8.56
N THR A 21 1.21 -6.14 8.75
CA THR A 21 2.59 -6.62 8.57
C THR A 21 2.85 -6.84 7.09
N VAL A 22 3.83 -6.13 6.53
CA VAL A 22 4.15 -6.21 5.10
C VAL A 22 5.66 -6.21 4.89
N THR A 23 6.12 -6.74 3.76
CA THR A 23 7.52 -6.70 3.35
C THR A 23 7.69 -5.66 2.25
N LEU A 24 8.61 -4.71 2.44
CA LEU A 24 8.89 -3.67 1.42
C LEU A 24 9.62 -4.28 0.23
N GLU A 25 9.21 -3.96 -0.99
CA GLU A 25 9.91 -4.45 -2.21
C GLU A 25 11.07 -3.54 -2.62
N LYS A 26 11.06 -2.28 -2.14
CA LYS A 26 12.06 -1.27 -2.44
C LYS A 26 12.43 -0.50 -1.19
N GLU A 27 13.61 0.10 -1.21
CA GLU A 27 14.00 1.05 -0.18
C GLU A 27 13.04 2.24 -0.14
N VAL A 28 12.76 2.76 1.06
CA VAL A 28 11.90 3.91 1.19
C VAL A 28 12.37 4.87 2.27
N ILE A 29 12.25 6.16 1.97
CA ILE A 29 12.54 7.24 2.90
C ILE A 29 11.34 7.46 3.81
N LEU A 30 11.60 7.43 5.10
CA LEU A 30 10.65 7.77 6.15
C LEU A 30 10.71 9.26 6.43
N TYR A 31 9.57 9.93 6.43
CA TYR A 31 9.46 11.37 6.68
C TYR A 31 8.72 11.67 7.97
N LYS A 32 9.07 12.78 8.64
CA LYS A 32 8.33 13.26 9.82
C LYS A 32 6.91 13.69 9.46
N THR A 33 6.73 14.24 8.25
CA THR A 33 5.46 14.78 7.77
C THR A 33 5.16 14.33 6.34
N LYS A 34 3.90 14.51 5.90
CA LYS A 34 3.49 14.21 4.52
C LYS A 34 4.13 15.12 3.46
N LYS A 35 4.73 16.25 3.86
CA LYS A 35 5.25 17.29 2.96
C LYS A 35 6.64 16.97 2.39
N LYS A 36 7.28 15.87 2.81
CA LYS A 36 8.63 15.45 2.40
C LYS A 36 9.79 16.36 2.82
N ASN A 37 9.56 17.35 3.68
CA ASN A 37 10.60 18.32 4.03
C ASN A 37 11.62 17.77 5.04
N ASP A 38 11.20 16.84 5.91
CA ASP A 38 12.03 16.32 6.99
C ASP A 38 12.16 14.81 6.87
N SER A 39 13.27 14.33 6.30
CA SER A 39 13.62 12.91 6.28
C SER A 39 14.11 12.47 7.66
N LEU A 40 13.64 11.30 8.11
CA LEU A 40 14.01 10.69 9.39
C LEU A 40 15.00 9.56 9.20
N HIS A 41 14.69 8.64 8.28
CA HIS A 41 15.46 7.41 8.12
C HIS A 41 15.21 6.79 6.74
N VAL A 42 16.14 5.96 6.26
CA VAL A 42 15.97 5.16 5.04
C VAL A 42 15.80 3.70 5.46
N ILE A 43 14.66 3.11 5.11
CA ILE A 43 14.38 1.70 5.40
C ILE A 43 14.75 0.90 4.15
N PRO A 44 15.64 -0.11 4.25
CA PRO A 44 16.07 -0.87 3.09
C PRO A 44 14.95 -1.74 2.50
N ALA A 45 15.14 -2.18 1.26
CA ALA A 45 14.24 -3.15 0.64
C ALA A 45 14.24 -4.50 1.38
N ASN A 46 13.20 -5.29 1.18
CA ASN A 46 12.98 -6.61 1.76
C ASN A 46 12.90 -6.64 3.30
N THR A 47 12.65 -5.49 3.94
CA THR A 47 12.38 -5.42 5.38
C THR A 47 10.91 -5.60 5.69
N GLN A 48 10.60 -6.34 6.75
CA GLN A 48 9.25 -6.42 7.29
C GLN A 48 8.94 -5.19 8.15
N VAL A 49 7.79 -4.55 7.89
CA VAL A 49 7.35 -3.34 8.58
C VAL A 49 5.87 -3.38 8.92
N TYR A 50 5.44 -2.55 9.86
CA TYR A 50 4.03 -2.32 10.15
C TYR A 50 3.52 -1.12 9.36
N LEU A 51 2.62 -1.35 8.41
CA LEU A 51 2.07 -0.36 7.50
C LEU A 51 0.61 -0.04 7.84
N SER A 52 0.27 1.25 8.00
CA SER A 52 -1.12 1.64 8.25
C SER A 52 -2.05 1.29 7.07
N LYS A 53 -3.25 0.79 7.36
CA LYS A 53 -4.27 0.47 6.34
C LYS A 53 -4.85 1.70 5.63
N ARG A 54 -4.85 2.86 6.30
CA ARG A 54 -5.46 4.11 5.80
C ARG A 54 -4.60 4.77 4.70
N ASN A 55 -5.26 5.31 3.68
CA ASN A 55 -4.70 6.12 2.58
C ASN A 55 -3.55 5.46 1.80
N LYS A 56 -3.83 4.98 0.58
CA LYS A 56 -2.84 4.24 -0.21
C LYS A 56 -1.59 5.06 -0.61
N LYS A 57 -1.73 6.37 -0.77
CA LYS A 57 -0.66 7.28 -1.24
C LYS A 57 0.26 7.73 -0.12
N TYR A 58 -0.29 8.01 1.06
CA TYR A 58 0.46 8.48 2.22
C TYR A 58 0.15 7.58 3.41
N ARG A 59 1.08 6.67 3.71
CA ARG A 59 0.90 5.69 4.80
C ARG A 59 1.84 6.01 5.95
N ARG A 60 1.46 5.59 7.15
CA ARG A 60 2.37 5.57 8.30
C ARG A 60 3.06 4.22 8.33
N ILE A 61 4.37 4.22 8.50
CA ILE A 61 5.18 3.02 8.74
C ILE A 61 5.70 3.10 10.18
N LYS A 62 5.67 1.95 10.86
CA LYS A 62 6.43 1.71 12.08
C LYS A 62 7.45 0.60 11.78
N TYR A 63 8.72 0.91 12.04
CA TYR A 63 9.85 0.02 11.84
C TYR A 63 10.83 0.24 12.99
N ASP A 64 11.00 -0.76 13.85
CA ASP A 64 11.81 -0.65 15.06
C ASP A 64 11.42 0.60 15.89
N ASN A 65 12.38 1.48 16.21
CA ASN A 65 12.16 2.75 16.90
C ASN A 65 11.76 3.90 15.96
N TYR A 66 11.72 3.66 14.65
CA TYR A 66 11.36 4.66 13.66
C TYR A 66 9.87 4.65 13.35
N TYR A 67 9.32 5.86 13.28
CA TYR A 67 7.92 6.08 13.00
C TYR A 67 7.70 7.31 12.15
N GLY A 68 6.97 7.17 11.04
CA GLY A 68 6.77 8.30 10.15
C GLY A 68 5.91 8.01 8.93
N TRP A 69 5.95 8.93 7.99
CA TRP A 69 5.19 8.90 6.75
C TRP A 69 6.03 8.37 5.60
N VAL A 70 5.38 7.54 4.80
CA VAL A 70 5.91 6.98 3.56
C VAL A 70 4.98 7.34 2.41
N ILE A 71 5.53 7.50 1.22
CA ILE A 71 4.81 7.97 0.04
C ILE A 71 4.89 6.91 -1.04
N ASN A 72 3.72 6.42 -1.46
CA ASN A 72 3.57 5.34 -2.43
C ASN A 72 4.50 4.13 -2.15
N PRO A 73 4.45 3.54 -0.94
CA PRO A 73 5.26 2.36 -0.65
C PRO A 73 4.82 1.19 -1.54
N ILE A 74 5.79 0.44 -2.07
CA ILE A 74 5.57 -0.81 -2.78
C ILE A 74 5.94 -1.94 -1.83
N TYR A 75 5.01 -2.87 -1.61
CA TYR A 75 5.14 -3.90 -0.59
C TYR A 75 4.31 -5.14 -0.95
N THR A 76 4.71 -6.27 -0.39
CA THR A 76 3.93 -7.52 -0.37
C THR A 76 3.34 -7.73 1.02
N GLU A 77 2.08 -8.15 1.08
CA GLU A 77 1.46 -8.53 2.35
C GLU A 77 1.86 -9.97 2.69
N SER A 78 2.34 -10.21 3.91
CA SER A 78 2.59 -11.57 4.38
C SER A 78 1.24 -12.26 4.62
N VAL A 79 0.88 -13.20 3.75
CA VAL A 79 -0.39 -13.93 3.83
C VAL A 79 -0.31 -14.91 4.99
N ASN A 80 -0.73 -14.50 6.18
CA ASN A 80 -1.12 -15.43 7.21
C ASN A 80 -2.57 -15.81 6.90
N GLU A 81 -2.77 -16.98 6.29
CA GLU A 81 -4.08 -17.56 6.06
C GLU A 81 -4.78 -17.82 7.39
N VAL A 82 -5.46 -16.81 7.92
CA VAL A 82 -6.62 -17.03 8.78
C VAL A 82 -7.83 -16.79 7.91
N LYS A 83 -8.42 -17.87 7.42
CA LYS A 83 -9.77 -17.89 6.84
C LYS A 83 -10.74 -17.43 7.92
N THR A 84 -10.94 -16.13 8.03
CA THR A 84 -12.17 -15.59 8.60
C THR A 84 -13.13 -15.41 7.44
N THR A 85 -14.09 -16.32 7.33
CA THR A 85 -15.27 -16.20 6.49
C THR A 85 -15.95 -14.86 6.79
N THR A 86 -15.69 -13.87 5.96
CA THR A 86 -16.49 -12.65 5.90
C THR A 86 -16.75 -12.38 4.43
N SER A 87 -17.87 -12.96 3.99
CA SER A 87 -18.64 -12.68 2.79
C SER A 87 -17.89 -11.92 1.69
N THR A 88 -17.39 -12.69 0.72
CA THR A 88 -16.86 -12.25 -0.56
C THR A 88 -17.88 -11.36 -1.27
N SER A 89 -17.79 -10.05 -1.07
CA SER A 89 -18.43 -9.09 -1.97
C SER A 89 -17.49 -8.88 -3.15
N SER A 90 -17.80 -9.57 -4.24
CA SER A 90 -17.21 -9.41 -5.56
C SER A 90 -17.50 -7.99 -6.08
N TYR A 91 -16.70 -7.01 -5.68
CA TYR A 91 -16.71 -5.71 -6.33
C TYR A 91 -15.87 -5.76 -7.61
N GLN A 92 -16.55 -6.22 -8.66
CA GLN A 92 -16.34 -5.77 -10.03
C GLN A 92 -16.21 -4.23 -10.02
N THR A 93 -15.00 -3.70 -10.17
CA THR A 93 -14.83 -2.27 -10.42
C THR A 93 -15.14 -1.99 -11.90
N LYS A 94 -16.42 -1.80 -12.22
CA LYS A 94 -16.80 -1.01 -13.39
C LYS A 94 -16.47 0.45 -13.07
N SER A 95 -15.33 0.94 -13.54
CA SER A 95 -15.14 2.38 -13.75
C SER A 95 -15.34 2.66 -15.23
N ASN A 96 -16.53 3.15 -15.59
CA ASN A 96 -16.74 3.78 -16.88
C ASN A 96 -16.02 5.14 -16.85
N ASN A 97 -14.82 5.19 -17.41
CA ASN A 97 -14.30 6.37 -18.07
C ASN A 97 -13.72 5.93 -19.41
N MET A 98 -14.45 6.31 -20.45
CA MET A 98 -14.16 6.01 -21.84
C MET A 98 -12.89 6.76 -22.25
N SER A 99 -11.75 6.06 -22.31
CA SER A 99 -10.65 6.42 -23.20
C SER A 99 -10.23 5.16 -23.95
N SER A 100 -10.34 5.20 -25.28
CA SER A 100 -10.05 4.07 -26.17
C SER A 100 -8.53 3.90 -26.33
N GLY A 101 -7.88 3.46 -25.25
CA GLY A 101 -6.41 3.36 -25.21
C GLY A 101 -5.85 2.87 -23.87
N GLY A 102 -6.25 1.67 -23.43
CA GLY A 102 -5.75 1.09 -22.18
C GLY A 102 -4.29 0.65 -22.26
N SER A 103 -3.61 0.56 -21.11
CA SER A 103 -2.31 -0.12 -21.00
C SER A 103 -2.50 -1.62 -20.75
N VAL A 104 -1.61 -2.44 -21.31
CA VAL A 104 -1.57 -3.90 -21.17
C VAL A 104 -0.34 -4.28 -20.34
N HIS A 105 -0.58 -4.97 -19.23
CA HIS A 105 0.48 -5.54 -18.41
C HIS A 105 0.86 -6.94 -18.92
N VAL A 106 2.14 -7.16 -19.21
CA VAL A 106 2.69 -8.42 -19.73
C VAL A 106 3.58 -9.05 -18.67
N LYS A 107 3.28 -10.29 -18.29
CA LYS A 107 4.10 -11.09 -17.36
C LYS A 107 5.41 -11.50 -18.04
N GLY A 108 6.47 -11.67 -17.25
CA GLY A 108 7.73 -12.21 -17.74
C GLY A 108 7.61 -13.69 -18.07
N TYR A 109 8.38 -14.16 -19.05
CA TYR A 109 8.41 -15.57 -19.46
C TYR A 109 9.74 -15.95 -20.11
N THR A 110 10.06 -17.23 -20.12
CA THR A 110 11.25 -17.77 -20.80
C THR A 110 10.87 -18.28 -22.18
N ARG A 111 11.63 -17.91 -23.21
CA ARG A 111 11.44 -18.38 -24.58
C ARG A 111 11.96 -19.82 -24.75
N LYS A 112 11.59 -20.48 -25.85
CA LYS A 112 12.06 -21.83 -26.19
C LYS A 112 13.58 -21.91 -26.40
N ASP A 113 14.22 -20.80 -26.75
CA ASP A 113 15.68 -20.68 -26.88
C ASP A 113 16.40 -20.44 -25.53
N GLY A 114 15.67 -20.42 -24.41
CA GLY A 114 16.21 -20.18 -23.07
C GLY A 114 16.31 -18.70 -22.68
N THR A 115 16.03 -17.75 -23.58
CA THR A 115 16.12 -16.32 -23.27
C THR A 115 14.97 -15.87 -22.37
N TYR A 116 15.28 -15.25 -21.23
CA TYR A 116 14.29 -14.69 -20.32
C TYR A 116 13.78 -13.32 -20.78
N VAL A 117 12.46 -13.14 -20.79
CA VAL A 117 11.77 -11.88 -21.08
C VAL A 117 11.23 -11.29 -19.78
N ARG A 118 11.70 -10.09 -19.45
CA ARG A 118 11.26 -9.38 -18.25
C ARG A 118 9.81 -8.87 -18.40
N PRO A 119 9.01 -8.89 -17.31
CA PRO A 119 7.67 -8.30 -17.33
C PRO A 119 7.75 -6.82 -17.68
N HIS A 120 6.78 -6.34 -18.45
CA HIS A 120 6.70 -4.94 -18.85
C HIS A 120 5.25 -4.53 -19.11
N THR A 121 5.01 -3.22 -19.15
CA THR A 121 3.70 -2.64 -19.51
C THR A 121 3.83 -2.00 -20.88
N ARG A 122 2.85 -2.24 -21.76
CA ARG A 122 2.79 -1.64 -23.10
C ARG A 122 1.44 -0.98 -23.35
N SER A 123 1.35 -0.05 -24.29
CA SER A 123 0.05 0.49 -24.75
C SER A 123 -0.73 -0.57 -25.54
N ARG A 124 -2.07 -0.55 -25.46
CA ARG A 124 -2.94 -1.42 -26.26
C ARG A 124 -2.90 -0.97 -27.73
N SER A 125 -2.74 -1.93 -28.63
CA SER A 125 -2.81 -1.66 -30.07
C SER A 125 -4.17 -1.07 -30.44
N LYS A 126 -4.18 0.06 -31.16
CA LYS A 126 -5.39 0.63 -31.75
C LYS A 126 -5.72 -0.19 -32.99
N LYS A 127 -6.89 -0.85 -32.99
CA LYS A 127 -7.42 -1.45 -34.22
C LYS A 127 -7.80 -0.31 -35.16
N HIS A 128 -7.29 -0.36 -36.39
CA HIS A 128 -7.64 0.53 -37.49
C HIS A 128 -8.75 -0.11 -38.34
#